data_AF-A0A7Y5QGH0-F1
#
_entry.id   AF-A0A7Y5QGH0-F1
#
_cell.length_a   1.000
_cell.length_b   1.000
_cell.length_c   1.000
_cell.angle_alpha   90.00
_cell.angle_beta   90.00
_cell.angle_gamma   90.00
#
_symmetry.space_group_name_H-M   'P 1'
#
loop_
_entity.id
_entity.type
_entity.pdbx_description
1 polymer ?
#
loop_
_entity_poly.entity_id
_entity_poly.type
_entity_poly.pdbx_seq_one_letter_code
_entity_poly.pdbx_strand_id
1 'polypeptide(L)'
;MRRHILKLMAVLLCAALGLTLPSALTAQSNPFEALVFDARADLELLADQVLGETIRPPSWAGNINLASETVVTDLWYDNEQLANAVFGPESRPAEWIGVTVPINEIIARNVRHDLELAADEEFGIDQRPAEWRGAVPVLRCSRILQNTLTVLDRFYNIRPATPDSALNFCFSIQSEIEDELINIVFGTADANGNLPNPFDLLGAARGDLERLADERLGLQTRPEGWNGERDSNTPNFTGNLRLDLELLADDQTGIGTRPGGYIGLNAGSPASTYLNLRFDLELLADVLLGIETRPTGWQGANAIERCEPLVRSLAFIVQDSLDFSIAEFDPASPNFCADVSTAVNSLVENPPVLDVVAEEILYTAESRYAFSYLDVGAIDYMGVMPAGIRFRALYRNYNESTMMFVQGDNFAVYVDRRFTTLPETTFRGLPTLNDANPLAYCDAYWCNGPGPTPTPTGSGPLLSILVQTTAVSAPNQSVLAGTKRQVSWNNVRVTYVFDNLQARTAQVTLELCPEAARPEITCESVMQVFDNTTNTQKQVISQFNGLNVYEFIYGYTTNLLIESETLFSQDVWISDPTIR
;
A
#
# COMPACT_ATOMS: atom_id res chain seq x y z
N MET A 1 31.21 40.42 57.49
CA MET A 1 30.43 40.89 56.31
C MET A 1 31.26 41.16 55.06
N ARG A 2 32.40 41.87 55.12
CA ARG A 2 33.22 42.21 53.92
C ARG A 2 33.71 41.02 53.07
N ARG A 3 34.00 39.86 53.68
CA ARG A 3 34.42 38.62 52.97
C ARG A 3 33.29 37.89 52.23
N HIS A 4 32.03 38.06 52.65
CA HIS A 4 30.89 37.42 51.96
C HIS A 4 30.42 38.26 50.78
N ILE A 5 30.55 39.58 50.84
CA ILE A 5 30.24 40.48 49.73
C ILE A 5 31.24 40.26 48.57
N LEU A 6 32.53 40.03 48.88
CA LEU A 6 33.54 39.76 47.84
C LEU A 6 33.30 38.42 47.12
N LYS A 7 32.85 37.38 47.85
CA LYS A 7 32.51 36.09 47.25
C LYS A 7 31.23 36.16 46.41
N LEU A 8 30.25 36.95 46.84
CA LEU A 8 29.02 37.16 46.08
C LEU A 8 29.30 37.94 44.78
N MET A 9 30.16 38.96 44.83
CA MET A 9 30.58 39.68 43.61
C MET A 9 31.41 38.82 42.67
N ALA A 10 32.27 37.92 43.16
CA ALA A 10 33.03 37.01 42.30
C ALA A 10 32.13 35.99 41.57
N VAL A 11 31.09 35.48 42.25
CA VAL A 11 30.10 34.57 41.63
C VAL A 11 29.21 35.33 40.64
N LEU A 12 28.82 36.57 40.93
CA LEU A 12 28.07 37.41 39.98
C LEU A 12 28.92 37.87 38.78
N LEU A 13 30.23 38.06 38.95
CA LEU A 13 31.11 38.42 37.84
C LEU A 13 31.40 37.22 36.92
N CYS A 14 31.48 35.99 37.47
CA CYS A 14 31.56 34.78 36.65
C CYS A 14 30.23 34.44 35.95
N ALA A 15 29.08 34.82 36.52
CA ALA A 15 27.78 34.69 35.85
C ALA A 15 27.56 35.75 34.75
N ALA A 16 28.17 36.93 34.86
CA ALA A 16 28.06 38.02 33.88
C ALA A 16 29.06 37.93 32.72
N LEU A 17 30.11 37.10 32.84
CA LEU A 17 31.07 36.77 31.78
C LEU A 17 30.75 35.42 31.12
N GLY A 18 29.46 35.04 31.11
CA GLY A 18 28.94 34.04 30.19
C GLY A 18 29.28 34.48 28.77
N LEU A 19 30.42 34.03 28.28
CA LEU A 19 30.79 34.01 26.88
C LEU A 19 29.67 33.24 26.20
N THR A 20 28.69 33.98 25.70
CA THR A 20 27.89 33.53 24.57
C THR A 20 28.89 33.38 23.44
N LEU A 21 29.48 32.19 23.34
CA LEU A 21 29.87 31.69 22.04
C LEU A 21 28.66 31.96 21.16
N PRO A 22 28.78 32.73 20.06
CA PRO A 22 27.74 32.71 19.08
C PRO A 22 27.63 31.23 18.73
N SER A 23 26.53 30.61 19.15
CA SER A 23 26.02 29.41 18.51
C SER A 23 25.98 29.82 17.05
N ALA A 24 27.03 29.42 16.33
CA ALA A 24 26.99 29.42 14.89
C ALA A 24 25.67 28.76 14.58
N LEU A 25 24.78 29.54 13.96
CA LEU A 25 23.57 29.03 13.32
C LEU A 25 23.98 27.67 12.76
N THR A 26 23.45 26.59 13.33
CA THR A 26 23.56 25.28 12.74
C THR A 26 23.04 25.47 11.33
N ALA A 27 23.98 25.59 10.39
CA ALA A 27 23.68 25.42 8.98
C ALA A 27 22.86 24.15 8.95
N GLN A 28 21.65 24.25 8.43
CA GLN A 28 20.71 23.15 8.29
C GLN A 28 21.44 22.07 7.50
N SER A 29 22.10 21.14 8.20
CA SER A 29 22.98 20.15 7.58
C SER A 29 22.07 19.25 6.78
N ASN A 30 22.38 19.11 5.49
CA ASN A 30 21.70 18.16 4.62
C ASN A 30 21.69 16.78 5.32
N PRO A 31 20.52 16.14 5.53
CA PRO A 31 20.44 14.84 6.22
C PRO A 31 21.36 13.78 5.62
N PHE A 32 21.57 13.83 4.30
CA PHE A 32 22.50 12.95 3.61
C PHE A 32 23.97 13.24 3.99
N GLU A 33 24.38 14.51 4.03
CA GLU A 33 25.73 14.89 4.46
C GLU A 33 26.00 14.51 5.92
N ALA A 34 24.98 14.62 6.78
CA ALA A 34 25.05 14.16 8.16
C ALA A 34 25.27 12.64 8.23
N LEU A 35 24.52 11.84 7.45
CA LEU A 35 24.69 10.39 7.38
C LEU A 35 26.12 10.01 6.94
N VAL A 36 26.64 10.64 5.88
CA VAL A 36 27.99 10.36 5.38
C VAL A 36 29.05 10.73 6.41
N PHE A 37 28.88 11.88 7.08
CA PHE A 37 29.77 12.33 8.14
C PHE A 37 29.78 11.39 9.34
N ASP A 38 28.59 11.00 9.83
CA ASP A 38 28.45 10.14 11.00
C ASP A 38 28.97 8.73 10.71
N ALA A 39 28.67 8.18 9.53
CA ALA A 39 29.23 6.90 9.08
C ALA A 39 30.76 6.94 8.97
N ARG A 40 31.34 8.03 8.45
CA ARG A 40 32.80 8.20 8.42
C ARG A 40 33.40 8.25 9.82
N ALA A 41 32.82 9.03 10.73
CA ALA A 41 33.33 9.15 12.09
C ALA A 41 33.27 7.80 12.84
N ASP A 42 32.18 7.06 12.69
CA ASP A 42 32.02 5.73 13.30
C ASP A 42 32.97 4.69 12.68
N LEU A 43 33.23 4.79 11.37
CA LEU A 43 34.20 3.94 10.68
C LEU A 43 35.63 4.19 11.16
N GLU A 44 36.02 5.45 11.37
CA GLU A 44 37.34 5.76 11.95
C GLU A 44 37.44 5.28 13.41
N LEU A 45 36.37 5.41 14.18
CA LEU A 45 36.31 4.92 15.56
C LEU A 45 36.46 3.39 15.64
N LEU A 46 35.74 2.66 14.79
CA LEU A 46 35.87 1.20 14.70
C LEU A 46 37.25 0.79 14.17
N ALA A 47 37.80 1.52 13.21
CA ALA A 47 39.15 1.28 12.71
C ALA A 47 40.21 1.47 13.80
N ASP A 48 40.10 2.50 14.64
CA ASP A 48 41.01 2.70 15.78
C ASP A 48 40.93 1.54 16.78
N GLN A 49 39.75 0.99 16.99
CA GLN A 49 39.56 -0.18 17.85
C GLN A 49 40.18 -1.45 17.25
N VAL A 50 39.88 -1.75 15.99
CA VAL A 50 40.26 -3.02 15.32
C VAL A 50 41.71 -3.04 14.88
N LEU A 51 42.20 -1.92 14.32
CA LEU A 51 43.54 -1.81 13.72
C LEU A 51 44.55 -1.15 14.66
N GLY A 52 44.08 -0.45 15.69
CA GLY A 52 44.86 0.40 16.58
C GLY A 52 44.77 1.89 16.22
N GLU A 53 44.91 2.74 17.22
CA GLU A 53 44.82 4.20 17.09
C GLU A 53 45.74 4.71 15.97
N THR A 54 45.18 5.44 15.01
CA THR A 54 45.90 6.04 13.86
C THR A 54 46.56 5.05 12.91
N ILE A 55 46.36 3.74 13.10
CA ILE A 55 46.86 2.70 12.18
C ILE A 55 45.81 2.50 11.09
N ARG A 56 46.20 2.69 9.84
CA ARG A 56 45.35 2.49 8.67
C ARG A 56 46.08 1.70 7.59
N PRO A 57 45.35 0.93 6.75
CA PRO A 57 45.91 0.32 5.57
C PRO A 57 46.55 1.37 4.64
N PRO A 58 47.59 1.02 3.85
CA PRO A 58 48.25 1.97 2.95
C PRO A 58 47.34 2.62 1.90
N SER A 59 46.24 1.94 1.56
CA SER A 59 45.23 2.39 0.60
C SER A 59 44.02 3.07 1.26
N TRP A 60 44.05 3.34 2.57
CA TRP A 60 42.97 4.04 3.25
C TRP A 60 42.83 5.47 2.73
N ALA A 61 41.65 5.82 2.24
CA ALA A 61 41.40 7.13 1.66
C ALA A 61 41.26 8.21 2.74
N GLY A 62 40.53 7.91 3.82
CA GLY A 62 40.35 8.83 4.96
C GLY A 62 39.68 10.15 4.55
N ASN A 63 38.81 10.13 3.53
CA ASN A 63 38.20 11.34 2.99
C ASN A 63 37.14 11.89 3.96
N ILE A 64 37.39 13.10 4.47
CA ILE A 64 36.49 13.83 5.39
C ILE A 64 35.83 15.04 4.72
N ASN A 65 36.13 15.32 3.45
CA ASN A 65 35.56 16.45 2.73
C ASN A 65 34.22 16.06 2.11
N LEU A 66 33.11 16.44 2.77
CA LEU A 66 31.74 16.16 2.31
C LEU A 66 31.41 16.76 0.93
N ALA A 67 32.16 17.77 0.48
CA ALA A 67 32.00 18.35 -0.85
C ALA A 67 32.78 17.60 -1.95
N SER A 68 33.55 16.56 -1.59
CA SER A 68 34.30 15.75 -2.55
C SER A 68 33.37 14.82 -3.34
N GLU A 69 33.54 14.77 -4.66
CA GLU A 69 32.80 13.85 -5.54
C GLU A 69 33.03 12.37 -5.18
N THR A 70 34.15 12.06 -4.53
CA THR A 70 34.54 10.70 -4.13
C THR A 70 34.23 10.36 -2.68
N VAL A 71 33.65 11.27 -1.88
CA VAL A 71 33.55 11.05 -0.41
C VAL A 71 32.83 9.75 -0.05
N VAL A 72 31.78 9.40 -0.81
CA VAL A 72 30.98 8.19 -0.59
C VAL A 72 31.68 6.93 -1.08
N THR A 73 32.33 6.99 -2.25
CA THR A 73 33.08 5.85 -2.80
C THR A 73 34.31 5.55 -1.96
N ASP A 74 35.00 6.57 -1.47
CA ASP A 74 36.12 6.46 -0.52
C ASP A 74 35.64 5.88 0.82
N LEU A 75 34.46 6.30 1.31
CA LEU A 75 33.84 5.74 2.51
C LEU A 75 33.54 4.26 2.38
N TRP A 76 32.94 3.84 1.26
CA TRP A 76 32.71 2.42 0.99
C TRP A 76 34.03 1.64 0.90
N TYR A 77 35.01 2.16 0.15
CA TYR A 77 36.28 1.46 -0.03
C TYR A 77 37.03 1.24 1.29
N ASP A 78 37.02 2.25 2.16
CA ASP A 78 37.58 2.13 3.51
C ASP A 78 36.78 1.13 4.36
N ASN A 79 35.44 1.09 4.22
CA ASN A 79 34.60 0.11 4.93
C ASN A 79 34.93 -1.33 4.53
N GLU A 80 35.15 -1.59 3.23
CA GLU A 80 35.57 -2.92 2.75
C GLU A 80 36.96 -3.33 3.27
N GLN A 81 37.88 -2.37 3.41
CA GLN A 81 39.19 -2.62 4.00
C GLN A 81 39.09 -2.94 5.49
N LEU A 82 38.22 -2.24 6.22
CA LEU A 82 37.94 -2.52 7.63
C LEU A 82 37.26 -3.88 7.80
N ALA A 83 36.31 -4.22 6.94
CA ALA A 83 35.64 -5.52 6.93
C ALA A 83 36.64 -6.68 6.78
N ASN A 84 37.68 -6.51 5.97
CA ASN A 84 38.74 -7.52 5.86
C ASN A 84 39.51 -7.74 7.16
N ALA A 85 39.61 -6.72 8.02
CA ALA A 85 40.25 -6.84 9.32
C ALA A 85 39.32 -7.47 10.37
N VAL A 86 38.03 -7.16 10.33
CA VAL A 86 37.02 -7.68 11.26
C VAL A 86 36.67 -9.14 10.95
N PHE A 87 36.27 -9.44 9.71
CA PHE A 87 35.75 -10.76 9.31
C PHE A 87 36.78 -11.66 8.62
N GLY A 88 37.92 -11.08 8.22
CA GLY A 88 38.93 -11.72 7.41
C GLY A 88 38.83 -11.37 5.91
N PRO A 89 39.90 -11.63 5.14
CA PRO A 89 39.95 -11.28 3.71
C PRO A 89 38.85 -12.00 2.93
N GLU A 90 38.08 -11.24 2.13
CA GLU A 90 36.99 -11.75 1.28
C GLU A 90 35.88 -12.51 2.03
N SER A 91 35.88 -12.44 3.36
CA SER A 91 34.84 -13.01 4.21
C SER A 91 33.84 -11.92 4.57
N ARG A 92 32.56 -12.16 4.31
CA ARG A 92 31.47 -11.24 4.66
C ARG A 92 30.34 -12.03 5.33
N PRO A 93 29.67 -11.45 6.34
CA PRO A 93 28.46 -12.04 6.89
C PRO A 93 27.35 -12.08 5.82
N ALA A 94 26.37 -12.97 6.00
CA ALA A 94 25.30 -13.20 5.02
C ALA A 94 24.49 -11.93 4.69
N GLU A 95 24.31 -11.03 5.67
CA GLU A 95 23.58 -9.76 5.51
C GLU A 95 24.45 -8.60 4.99
N TRP A 96 25.73 -8.81 4.70
CA TRP A 96 26.58 -7.75 4.14
C TRP A 96 26.05 -7.32 2.77
N ILE A 97 25.70 -6.03 2.64
CA ILE A 97 25.06 -5.50 1.44
C ILE A 97 26.10 -5.10 0.40
N GLY A 98 27.15 -4.38 0.80
CA GLY A 98 28.12 -3.80 -0.12
C GLY A 98 27.52 -2.77 -1.10
N VAL A 99 28.21 -2.57 -2.23
CA VAL A 99 27.72 -1.67 -3.30
C VAL A 99 26.78 -2.42 -4.23
N THR A 100 25.56 -1.91 -4.35
CA THR A 100 24.50 -2.53 -5.16
C THR A 100 24.20 -1.72 -6.43
N VAL A 101 24.17 -0.39 -6.32
CA VAL A 101 23.94 0.55 -7.43
C VAL A 101 24.86 1.77 -7.28
N PRO A 102 25.23 2.46 -8.38
CA PRO A 102 26.10 3.63 -8.34
C PRO A 102 25.35 4.91 -7.94
N ILE A 103 24.57 4.85 -6.86
CA ILE A 103 23.80 5.97 -6.31
C ILE A 103 24.34 6.26 -4.91
N ASN A 104 24.82 7.49 -4.70
CA ASN A 104 25.54 7.87 -3.48
C ASN A 104 24.72 7.67 -2.20
N GLU A 105 23.42 7.98 -2.24
CA GLU A 105 22.49 7.78 -1.13
C GLU A 105 22.37 6.30 -0.76
N ILE A 106 22.29 5.42 -1.76
CA ILE A 106 22.19 3.98 -1.56
C ILE A 106 23.52 3.40 -1.06
N ILE A 107 24.65 3.84 -1.61
CA ILE A 107 25.97 3.40 -1.15
C ILE A 107 26.18 3.82 0.31
N ALA A 108 25.92 5.08 0.67
CA ALA A 108 26.08 5.55 2.05
C ALA A 108 25.16 4.79 3.02
N ARG A 109 23.91 4.52 2.62
CA ARG A 109 22.95 3.70 3.36
C ARG A 109 23.47 2.28 3.60
N ASN A 110 23.97 1.62 2.55
CA ASN A 110 24.52 0.26 2.65
C ASN A 110 25.77 0.21 3.51
N VAL A 111 26.70 1.17 3.34
CA VAL A 111 27.88 1.28 4.20
C VAL A 111 27.48 1.46 5.65
N ARG A 112 26.45 2.26 5.95
CA ARG A 112 25.97 2.41 7.32
C ARG A 112 25.46 1.08 7.90
N HIS A 113 24.71 0.31 7.12
CA HIS A 113 24.25 -1.03 7.52
C HIS A 113 25.43 -1.95 7.82
N ASP A 114 26.32 -2.10 6.84
CA ASP A 114 27.49 -2.96 6.90
C ASP A 114 28.43 -2.61 8.07
N LEU A 115 28.57 -1.31 8.35
CA LEU A 115 29.36 -0.82 9.47
C LEU A 115 28.72 -1.15 10.83
N GLU A 116 27.39 -1.23 10.91
CA GLU A 116 26.70 -1.71 12.12
C GLU A 116 26.91 -3.21 12.32
N LEU A 117 26.96 -4.01 11.24
CA LEU A 117 27.33 -5.44 11.33
C LEU A 117 28.77 -5.63 11.81
N ALA A 118 29.71 -4.84 11.27
CA ALA A 118 31.10 -4.86 11.71
C ALA A 118 31.25 -4.45 13.19
N ALA A 119 30.44 -3.47 13.64
CA ALA A 119 30.40 -3.05 15.03
C ALA A 119 29.79 -4.12 15.95
N ASP A 120 28.77 -4.86 15.50
CA ASP A 120 28.20 -5.97 16.27
C ASP A 120 29.19 -7.12 16.46
N GLU A 121 30.05 -7.39 15.47
CA GLU A 121 31.11 -8.39 15.60
C GLU A 121 32.20 -7.95 16.60
N GLU A 122 32.65 -6.70 16.54
CA GLU A 122 33.74 -6.20 17.40
C GLU A 122 33.27 -5.90 18.84
N PHE A 123 32.14 -5.18 18.99
CA PHE A 123 31.66 -4.71 20.29
C PHE A 123 30.59 -5.61 20.91
N GLY A 124 29.95 -6.45 20.10
CA GLY A 124 28.76 -7.21 20.49
C GLY A 124 27.46 -6.53 20.05
N ILE A 125 26.41 -7.34 19.87
CA ILE A 125 25.08 -6.90 19.45
C ILE A 125 24.53 -5.83 20.40
N ASP A 126 24.09 -4.71 19.83
CA ASP A 126 23.54 -3.53 20.53
C ASP A 126 24.49 -2.90 21.56
N GLN A 127 25.79 -3.23 21.52
CA GLN A 127 26.81 -2.59 22.35
C GLN A 127 27.57 -1.59 21.49
N ARG A 128 27.53 -0.31 21.89
CA ARG A 128 28.23 0.77 21.19
C ARG A 128 28.99 1.65 22.18
N PRO A 129 30.20 2.11 21.83
CA PRO A 129 30.91 3.11 22.62
C PRO A 129 30.14 4.44 22.66
N ALA A 130 30.44 5.28 23.66
CA ALA A 130 29.70 6.54 23.86
C ALA A 130 29.90 7.55 22.71
N GLU A 131 31.01 7.42 21.99
CA GLU A 131 31.39 8.23 20.84
C GLU A 131 30.71 7.77 19.54
N TRP A 132 30.07 6.59 19.54
CA TRP A 132 29.34 6.07 18.39
C TRP A 132 28.13 6.95 18.09
N ARG A 133 28.07 7.45 16.86
CA ARG A 133 27.01 8.36 16.42
C ARG A 133 25.79 7.59 15.94
N GLY A 134 26.00 6.45 15.29
CA GLY A 134 24.96 5.59 14.77
C GLY A 134 24.15 6.23 13.65
N ALA A 135 22.96 5.69 13.40
CA ALA A 135 21.97 6.26 12.50
C ALA A 135 20.56 5.82 12.92
N VAL A 136 19.56 6.21 12.13
CA VAL A 136 18.19 5.74 12.31
C VAL A 136 18.13 4.20 12.27
N PRO A 137 17.38 3.54 13.18
CA PRO A 137 17.46 2.09 13.36
C PRO A 137 17.11 1.26 12.12
N VAL A 138 16.31 1.80 11.20
CA VAL A 138 15.97 1.13 9.93
C VAL A 138 17.20 0.79 9.08
N LEU A 139 18.29 1.55 9.21
CA LEU A 139 19.53 1.27 8.48
C LEU A 139 20.27 0.03 8.99
N ARG A 140 19.91 -0.51 10.17
CA ARG A 140 20.42 -1.80 10.68
C ARG A 140 19.65 -2.99 10.14
N CYS A 141 18.50 -2.76 9.52
CA CYS A 141 17.66 -3.84 9.01
C CYS A 141 18.16 -4.37 7.67
N SER A 142 17.72 -5.56 7.28
CA SER A 142 18.06 -6.14 5.99
C SER A 142 17.66 -5.23 4.83
N ARG A 143 18.43 -5.29 3.73
CA ARG A 143 18.18 -4.53 2.50
C ARG A 143 16.73 -4.69 2.01
N ILE A 144 16.21 -5.91 2.06
CA ILE A 144 14.85 -6.23 1.63
C ILE A 144 13.81 -5.49 2.48
N LEU A 145 14.01 -5.38 3.80
CA LEU A 145 13.08 -4.64 4.67
C LEU A 145 13.17 -3.14 4.40
N GLN A 146 14.37 -2.58 4.27
CA GLN A 146 14.57 -1.16 3.96
C GLN A 146 13.86 -0.77 2.65
N ASN A 147 14.02 -1.58 1.61
CA ASN A 147 13.40 -1.34 0.31
C ASN A 147 11.89 -1.63 0.34
N THR A 148 11.43 -2.61 1.12
CA THR A 148 9.98 -2.84 1.33
C THR A 148 9.32 -1.62 1.95
N LEU A 149 9.92 -1.03 2.99
CA LEU A 149 9.42 0.20 3.59
C LEU A 149 9.41 1.37 2.61
N THR A 150 10.44 1.45 1.76
CA THR A 150 10.52 2.49 0.71
C THR A 150 9.37 2.36 -0.28
N VAL A 151 9.05 1.15 -0.75
CA VAL A 151 7.92 0.96 -1.68
C VAL A 151 6.56 1.11 -0.99
N LEU A 152 6.44 0.72 0.28
CA LEU A 152 5.22 0.92 1.05
C LEU A 152 4.92 2.42 1.25
N ASP A 153 5.92 3.23 1.59
CA ASP A 153 5.73 4.68 1.68
C ASP A 153 5.44 5.27 0.29
N ARG A 154 6.23 4.91 -0.72
CA ARG A 154 6.12 5.48 -2.06
C ARG A 154 4.82 5.13 -2.78
N PHE A 155 4.42 3.86 -2.78
CA PHE A 155 3.28 3.37 -3.56
C PHE A 155 2.02 3.14 -2.74
N TYR A 156 2.10 3.11 -1.42
CA TYR A 156 0.93 2.88 -0.57
C TYR A 156 0.71 4.00 0.45
N ASN A 157 1.69 4.89 0.66
CA ASN A 157 1.70 5.90 1.73
C ASN A 157 1.57 5.25 3.12
N ILE A 158 2.14 4.05 3.26
CA ILE A 158 2.16 3.28 4.49
C ILE A 158 3.51 3.54 5.16
N ARG A 159 3.46 4.02 6.40
CA ARG A 159 4.64 4.26 7.23
C ARG A 159 4.49 3.50 8.54
N PRO A 160 5.54 2.80 8.98
CA PRO A 160 5.49 2.13 10.28
C PRO A 160 5.40 3.17 11.41
N ALA A 161 4.66 2.83 12.44
CA ALA A 161 4.49 3.55 13.69
C ALA A 161 5.41 3.03 14.80
N THR A 162 6.13 1.93 14.57
CA THR A 162 7.15 1.41 15.50
C THR A 162 8.14 2.53 15.88
N PRO A 163 8.30 2.84 17.17
CA PRO A 163 9.24 3.86 17.60
C PRO A 163 10.69 3.40 17.43
N ASP A 164 11.59 4.33 17.11
CA ASP A 164 13.04 4.07 16.98
C ASP A 164 13.68 3.44 18.21
N SER A 165 13.05 3.57 19.39
CA SER A 165 13.50 2.96 20.64
C SER A 165 13.02 1.51 20.85
N ALA A 166 12.33 0.91 19.88
CA ALA A 166 11.81 -0.45 20.00
C ALA A 166 12.95 -1.46 20.16
N LEU A 167 12.81 -2.36 21.13
CA LEU A 167 13.70 -3.51 21.25
C LEU A 167 13.50 -4.41 20.05
N ASN A 168 14.58 -4.84 19.40
CA ASN A 168 14.54 -5.58 18.13
C ASN A 168 13.67 -4.85 17.09
N PHE A 169 14.08 -3.61 16.77
CA PHE A 169 13.36 -2.70 15.88
C PHE A 169 13.02 -3.34 14.53
N CYS A 170 13.96 -4.04 13.89
CA CYS A 170 13.75 -4.63 12.57
C CYS A 170 12.67 -5.72 12.57
N PHE A 171 12.69 -6.60 13.56
CA PHE A 171 11.62 -7.60 13.72
C PHE A 171 10.28 -6.93 14.02
N SER A 172 10.26 -5.93 14.90
CA SER A 172 9.04 -5.20 15.26
C SER A 172 8.39 -4.53 14.05
N ILE A 173 9.17 -3.85 13.21
CA ILE A 173 8.67 -3.25 11.97
C ILE A 173 8.23 -4.31 10.96
N GLN A 174 9.01 -5.38 10.80
CA GLN A 174 8.65 -6.45 9.87
C GLN A 174 7.29 -7.07 10.24
N SER A 175 7.06 -7.32 11.53
CA SER A 175 5.76 -7.78 12.04
C SER A 175 4.66 -6.74 11.87
N GLU A 176 4.96 -5.45 12.05
CA GLU A 176 3.98 -4.37 11.85
C GLU A 176 3.50 -4.29 10.40
N ILE A 177 4.41 -4.36 9.43
CA ILE A 177 4.06 -4.25 8.01
C ILE A 177 3.51 -5.56 7.42
N GLU A 178 3.60 -6.68 8.15
CA GLU A 178 3.13 -7.99 7.65
C GLU A 178 1.64 -7.97 7.29
N ASP A 179 0.80 -7.37 8.15
CA ASP A 179 -0.64 -7.24 7.89
C ASP A 179 -0.92 -6.36 6.66
N GLU A 180 -0.14 -5.30 6.45
CA GLU A 180 -0.26 -4.43 5.29
C GLU A 180 0.14 -5.15 4.00
N LEU A 181 1.25 -5.90 4.03
CA LEU A 181 1.69 -6.72 2.90
C LEU A 181 0.67 -7.81 2.57
N ILE A 182 0.04 -8.43 3.57
CA ILE A 182 -1.04 -9.40 3.37
C ILE A 182 -2.24 -8.74 2.69
N ASN A 183 -2.66 -7.57 3.15
CA ASN A 183 -3.77 -6.84 2.54
C ASN A 183 -3.45 -6.47 1.09
N ILE A 184 -2.21 -6.11 0.78
CA ILE A 184 -1.78 -5.83 -0.60
C ILE A 184 -1.81 -7.11 -1.45
N VAL A 185 -1.15 -8.19 -1.00
CA VAL A 185 -0.99 -9.43 -1.79
C VAL A 185 -2.32 -10.16 -2.00
N PHE A 186 -3.17 -10.24 -0.96
CA PHE A 186 -4.45 -10.96 -1.04
C PHE A 186 -5.64 -10.06 -1.36
N GLY A 187 -5.48 -8.74 -1.25
CA GLY A 187 -6.50 -7.74 -1.62
C GLY A 187 -6.38 -7.24 -3.06
N THR A 188 -5.32 -7.60 -3.78
CA THR A 188 -5.15 -7.27 -5.20
C THR A 188 -5.69 -8.41 -6.07
N ALA A 189 -6.60 -8.08 -6.97
CA ALA A 189 -7.21 -9.06 -7.87
C ALA A 189 -6.26 -9.44 -9.01
N ASP A 190 -6.33 -10.70 -9.45
CA ASP A 190 -5.62 -11.18 -10.64
C ASP A 190 -6.16 -10.51 -11.93
N ALA A 191 -5.55 -10.83 -13.08
CA ALA A 191 -5.96 -10.31 -14.38
C ALA A 191 -7.42 -10.63 -14.76
N ASN A 192 -8.04 -11.61 -14.09
CA ASN A 192 -9.43 -12.00 -14.29
C ASN A 192 -10.39 -11.38 -13.24
N GLY A 193 -9.87 -10.57 -12.31
CA GLY A 193 -10.64 -9.93 -11.25
C GLY A 193 -10.88 -10.82 -10.02
N ASN A 194 -10.19 -11.96 -9.89
CA ASN A 194 -10.32 -12.85 -8.74
C ASN A 194 -9.33 -12.48 -7.64
N LEU A 195 -9.78 -12.46 -6.39
CA LEU A 195 -8.91 -12.32 -5.23
C LEU A 195 -8.34 -13.70 -4.83
N PRO A 196 -7.05 -13.79 -4.49
CA PRO A 196 -6.48 -15.01 -3.92
C PRO A 196 -7.20 -15.37 -2.62
N ASN A 197 -7.71 -16.60 -2.51
CA ASN A 197 -8.35 -17.10 -1.29
C ASN A 197 -7.35 -17.89 -0.44
N PRO A 198 -6.97 -17.41 0.76
CA PRO A 198 -6.04 -18.11 1.63
C PRO A 198 -6.44 -19.54 1.99
N PHE A 199 -7.75 -19.83 2.13
CA PHE A 199 -8.23 -21.15 2.50
C PHE A 199 -8.05 -22.18 1.38
N ASP A 200 -8.27 -21.77 0.13
CA ASP A 200 -8.04 -22.63 -1.04
C ASP A 200 -6.54 -22.92 -1.20
N LEU A 201 -5.71 -21.90 -0.98
CA LEU A 201 -4.26 -22.00 -1.02
C LEU A 201 -3.69 -22.89 0.10
N LEU A 202 -4.21 -22.79 1.32
CA LEU A 202 -3.85 -23.72 2.40
C LEU A 202 -4.31 -25.16 2.09
N GLY A 203 -5.48 -25.33 1.46
CA GLY A 203 -5.94 -26.62 0.94
C GLY A 203 -4.99 -27.22 -0.08
N ALA A 204 -4.43 -26.40 -0.97
CA ALA A 204 -3.40 -26.82 -1.93
C ALA A 204 -2.09 -27.21 -1.23
N ALA A 205 -1.63 -26.42 -0.25
CA ALA A 205 -0.46 -26.76 0.55
C ALA A 205 -0.64 -28.07 1.32
N ARG A 206 -1.85 -28.36 1.82
CA ARG A 206 -2.19 -29.65 2.42
C ARG A 206 -2.06 -30.79 1.43
N GLY A 207 -2.62 -30.63 0.23
CA GLY A 207 -2.52 -31.63 -0.84
C GLY A 207 -1.07 -31.92 -1.20
N ASP A 208 -0.23 -30.90 -1.24
CA ASP A 208 1.19 -31.00 -1.53
C ASP A 208 1.97 -31.70 -0.41
N LEU A 209 1.69 -31.37 0.87
CA LEU A 209 2.27 -32.08 2.01
C LEU A 209 1.94 -33.58 1.98
N GLU A 210 0.70 -33.95 1.65
CA GLU A 210 0.30 -35.35 1.51
C GLU A 210 1.07 -36.07 0.38
N ARG A 211 1.31 -35.38 -0.75
CA ARG A 211 2.10 -35.93 -1.87
C ARG A 211 3.57 -36.07 -1.51
N LEU A 212 4.14 -35.11 -0.79
CA LEU A 212 5.52 -35.18 -0.32
C LEU A 212 5.68 -36.37 0.63
N ALA A 213 4.75 -36.57 1.55
CA ALA A 213 4.72 -37.74 2.43
C ALA A 213 4.60 -39.04 1.63
N ASP A 214 3.70 -39.12 0.64
CA ASP A 214 3.56 -40.30 -0.22
C ASP A 214 4.84 -40.62 -1.02
N GLU A 215 5.52 -39.61 -1.55
CA GLU A 215 6.77 -39.78 -2.31
C GLU A 215 7.91 -40.30 -1.41
N ARG A 216 7.98 -39.84 -0.17
CA ARG A 216 9.07 -40.15 0.77
C ARG A 216 8.85 -41.41 1.58
N LEU A 217 7.62 -41.64 2.04
CA LEU A 217 7.26 -42.73 2.95
C LEU A 217 6.53 -43.88 2.26
N GLY A 218 6.06 -43.65 1.03
CA GLY A 218 5.15 -44.54 0.33
C GLY A 218 3.67 -44.19 0.57
N LEU A 219 2.82 -44.68 -0.33
CA LEU A 219 1.40 -44.36 -0.35
C LEU A 219 0.72 -44.60 1.00
N GLN A 220 0.03 -43.57 1.51
CA GLN A 220 -0.73 -43.59 2.77
C GLN A 220 0.09 -43.96 4.02
N THR A 221 1.42 -43.91 3.94
CA THR A 221 2.29 -44.08 5.11
C THR A 221 2.57 -42.70 5.71
N ARG A 222 2.31 -42.54 7.00
CA ARG A 222 2.45 -41.26 7.70
C ARG A 222 3.23 -41.42 9.00
N PRO A 223 3.93 -40.37 9.46
CA PRO A 223 4.51 -40.34 10.79
C PRO A 223 3.47 -40.55 11.89
N GLU A 224 3.91 -41.00 13.06
CA GLU A 224 3.04 -41.09 14.24
C GLU A 224 2.51 -39.71 14.63
N GLY A 225 1.21 -39.63 14.96
CA GLY A 225 0.55 -38.38 15.35
C GLY A 225 -0.01 -37.54 14.19
N TRP A 226 0.11 -38.01 12.94
CA TRP A 226 -0.46 -37.34 11.77
C TRP A 226 -1.98 -37.18 11.87
N ASN A 227 -2.48 -35.95 11.73
CA ASN A 227 -3.90 -35.64 11.86
C ASN A 227 -4.69 -35.96 10.60
N GLY A 228 -4.14 -35.65 9.42
CA GLY A 228 -4.84 -35.98 8.17
C GLY A 228 -5.98 -35.01 7.78
N GLU A 229 -6.16 -33.88 8.47
CA GLU A 229 -7.31 -32.98 8.26
C GLU A 229 -7.35 -32.42 6.83
N ARG A 230 -8.54 -32.45 6.21
CA ARG A 230 -8.74 -32.10 4.79
C ARG A 230 -9.71 -30.95 4.58
N ASP A 231 -10.53 -30.61 5.57
CA ASP A 231 -11.45 -29.49 5.45
C ASP A 231 -10.77 -28.20 5.89
N SER A 232 -10.43 -27.37 4.90
CA SER A 232 -9.75 -26.08 5.09
C SER A 232 -10.57 -25.06 5.89
N ASN A 233 -11.88 -25.29 6.04
CA ASN A 233 -12.75 -24.40 6.81
C ASN A 233 -12.80 -24.75 8.31
N THR A 234 -12.17 -25.85 8.73
CA THR A 234 -12.19 -26.23 10.15
C THR A 234 -11.28 -25.30 10.96
N PRO A 235 -11.67 -24.90 12.18
CA PRO A 235 -10.84 -24.01 13.02
C PRO A 235 -9.45 -24.56 13.34
N ASN A 236 -9.29 -25.89 13.30
CA ASN A 236 -8.03 -26.56 13.60
C ASN A 236 -7.20 -26.86 12.34
N PHE A 237 -7.70 -26.58 11.13
CA PHE A 237 -7.05 -26.96 9.88
C PHE A 237 -5.60 -26.50 9.83
N THR A 238 -5.40 -25.21 10.06
CA THR A 238 -4.09 -24.56 10.01
C THR A 238 -3.11 -25.15 11.01
N GLY A 239 -3.54 -25.34 12.26
CA GLY A 239 -2.71 -25.94 13.32
C GLY A 239 -2.34 -27.39 13.01
N ASN A 240 -3.31 -28.18 12.54
CA ASN A 240 -3.11 -29.58 12.18
C ASN A 240 -2.18 -29.74 10.97
N LEU A 241 -2.37 -28.91 9.93
CA LEU A 241 -1.51 -28.92 8.75
C LEU A 241 -0.04 -28.61 9.12
N ARG A 242 0.18 -27.63 9.99
CA ARG A 242 1.52 -27.25 10.43
C ARG A 242 2.16 -28.33 11.31
N LEU A 243 1.39 -28.91 12.24
CA LEU A 243 1.85 -30.05 13.02
C LEU A 243 2.25 -31.23 12.11
N ASP A 244 1.43 -31.55 11.12
CA ASP A 244 1.72 -32.62 10.16
C ASP A 244 3.02 -32.32 9.38
N LEU A 245 3.25 -31.06 8.96
CA LEU A 245 4.52 -30.64 8.34
C LEU A 245 5.72 -30.85 9.28
N GLU A 246 5.62 -30.44 10.54
CA GLU A 246 6.68 -30.64 11.54
C GLU A 246 6.97 -32.12 11.79
N LEU A 247 5.93 -32.96 11.86
CA LEU A 247 6.08 -34.41 12.03
C LEU A 247 6.79 -35.05 10.83
N LEU A 248 6.48 -34.62 9.61
CA LEU A 248 7.21 -35.09 8.42
C LEU A 248 8.67 -34.64 8.45
N ALA A 249 8.93 -33.39 8.83
CA ALA A 249 10.29 -32.87 8.94
C ALA A 249 11.10 -33.64 10.00
N ASP A 250 10.54 -33.90 11.18
CA ASP A 250 11.19 -34.67 12.25
C ASP A 250 11.49 -36.11 11.82
N ASP A 251 10.56 -36.76 11.13
CA ASP A 251 10.73 -38.12 10.62
C ASP A 251 11.81 -38.22 9.53
N GLN A 252 11.85 -37.25 8.60
CA GLN A 252 12.72 -37.31 7.42
C GLN A 252 14.09 -36.68 7.60
N THR A 253 14.20 -35.65 8.44
CA THR A 253 15.45 -34.89 8.65
C THR A 253 16.04 -35.07 10.05
N GLY A 254 15.27 -35.67 10.97
CA GLY A 254 15.63 -35.86 12.36
C GLY A 254 14.93 -34.85 13.28
N ILE A 255 14.66 -35.29 14.51
CA ILE A 255 13.94 -34.47 15.51
C ILE A 255 14.64 -33.13 15.72
N GLY A 256 13.90 -32.04 15.52
CA GLY A 256 14.40 -30.68 15.70
C GLY A 256 15.43 -30.22 14.66
N THR A 257 15.67 -31.01 13.60
CA THR A 257 16.50 -30.60 12.47
C THR A 257 15.61 -29.97 11.41
N ARG A 258 15.96 -28.78 10.93
CA ARG A 258 15.18 -28.07 9.89
C ARG A 258 16.10 -27.52 8.81
N PRO A 259 15.60 -27.33 7.58
CA PRO A 259 16.31 -26.59 6.55
C PRO A 259 16.69 -25.18 7.03
N GLY A 260 17.77 -24.62 6.47
CA GLY A 260 18.13 -23.22 6.74
C GLY A 260 17.00 -22.28 6.28
N GLY A 261 16.71 -21.25 7.07
CA GLY A 261 15.63 -20.29 6.81
C GLY A 261 14.23 -20.75 7.23
N TYR A 262 14.05 -22.00 7.64
CA TYR A 262 12.76 -22.54 8.07
C TYR A 262 12.12 -21.71 9.19
N ILE A 263 10.88 -21.26 8.98
CA ILE A 263 10.16 -20.31 9.85
C ILE A 263 9.54 -21.06 11.04
N GLY A 264 8.88 -22.19 10.78
CA GLY A 264 8.24 -23.02 11.81
C GLY A 264 6.90 -22.47 12.29
N LEU A 265 6.54 -22.71 13.55
CA LEU A 265 5.23 -22.35 14.10
C LEU A 265 5.09 -20.83 14.30
N ASN A 266 4.13 -20.22 13.61
CA ASN A 266 3.73 -18.83 13.82
C ASN A 266 2.21 -18.73 13.92
N ALA A 267 1.70 -17.99 14.90
CA ALA A 267 0.27 -17.74 15.06
C ALA A 267 -0.11 -16.54 14.18
N GLY A 268 -1.11 -16.69 13.32
CA GLY A 268 -1.48 -15.60 12.42
C GLY A 268 -2.77 -15.86 11.66
N SER A 269 -3.09 -14.96 10.74
CA SER A 269 -4.22 -15.12 9.82
C SER A 269 -4.02 -16.33 8.88
N PRO A 270 -5.08 -16.83 8.23
CA PRO A 270 -4.93 -17.86 7.19
C PRO A 270 -3.96 -17.43 6.07
N ALA A 271 -3.91 -16.13 5.75
CA ALA A 271 -3.02 -15.59 4.73
C ALA A 271 -1.54 -15.64 5.15
N SER A 272 -1.18 -15.12 6.33
CA SER A 272 0.21 -15.21 6.83
C SER A 272 0.63 -16.67 7.00
N THR A 273 -0.29 -17.51 7.48
CA THR A 273 0.00 -18.93 7.63
C THR A 273 0.27 -19.59 6.29
N TYR A 274 -0.51 -19.28 5.24
CA TYR A 274 -0.23 -19.81 3.92
C TYR A 274 1.17 -19.42 3.44
N LEU A 275 1.53 -18.14 3.51
CA LEU A 275 2.84 -17.66 3.05
C LEU A 275 3.99 -18.41 3.73
N ASN A 276 3.94 -18.50 5.06
CA ASN A 276 4.99 -19.11 5.86
C ASN A 276 5.04 -20.64 5.67
N LEU A 277 3.88 -21.30 5.73
CA LEU A 277 3.80 -22.75 5.59
C LEU A 277 4.19 -23.22 4.20
N ARG A 278 3.81 -22.46 3.17
CA ARG A 278 4.19 -22.77 1.79
C ARG A 278 5.70 -22.71 1.64
N PHE A 279 6.34 -21.67 2.14
CA PHE A 279 7.79 -21.53 2.13
C PHE A 279 8.49 -22.68 2.85
N ASP A 280 8.04 -23.02 4.07
CA ASP A 280 8.59 -24.13 4.86
C ASP A 280 8.43 -25.49 4.14
N LEU A 281 7.27 -25.72 3.51
CA LEU A 281 7.01 -26.93 2.72
C LEU A 281 7.92 -27.01 1.49
N GLU A 282 8.13 -25.90 0.79
CA GLU A 282 9.02 -25.82 -0.37
C GLU A 282 10.49 -26.06 0.01
N LEU A 283 10.95 -25.49 1.14
CA LEU A 283 12.29 -25.75 1.69
C LEU A 283 12.47 -27.23 2.05
N LEU A 284 11.47 -27.82 2.71
CA LEU A 284 11.51 -29.24 3.05
C LEU A 284 11.52 -30.11 1.78
N ALA A 285 10.72 -29.79 0.77
CA ALA A 285 10.71 -30.49 -0.50
C ALA A 285 12.08 -30.41 -1.20
N ASP A 286 12.72 -29.23 -1.21
CA ASP A 286 14.06 -29.05 -1.79
C ASP A 286 15.13 -29.91 -1.09
N VAL A 287 15.08 -30.02 0.24
CA VAL A 287 16.00 -30.87 1.00
C VAL A 287 15.74 -32.37 0.75
N LEU A 288 14.49 -32.79 0.63
CA LEU A 288 14.12 -34.21 0.55
C LEU A 288 14.17 -34.79 -0.88
N LEU A 289 13.84 -33.97 -1.88
CA LEU A 289 13.71 -34.41 -3.28
C LEU A 289 14.73 -33.76 -4.21
N GLY A 290 15.35 -32.65 -3.80
CA GLY A 290 16.20 -31.81 -4.63
C GLY A 290 15.49 -30.53 -5.08
N ILE A 291 16.30 -29.55 -5.46
CA ILE A 291 15.84 -28.23 -5.89
C ILE A 291 14.86 -28.35 -7.06
N GLU A 292 13.72 -27.67 -6.92
CA GLU A 292 12.63 -27.62 -7.92
C GLU A 292 12.04 -29.00 -8.30
N THR A 293 12.44 -30.06 -7.60
CA THR A 293 11.93 -31.41 -7.85
C THR A 293 10.70 -31.63 -7.01
N ARG A 294 9.54 -31.85 -7.66
CA ARG A 294 8.24 -31.98 -6.99
C ARG A 294 7.48 -33.25 -7.39
N PRO A 295 6.71 -33.86 -6.47
CA PRO A 295 5.83 -34.98 -6.79
C PRO A 295 4.82 -34.63 -7.88
N THR A 296 4.30 -35.65 -8.57
CA THR A 296 3.31 -35.43 -9.63
C THR A 296 2.04 -34.75 -9.10
N GLY A 297 1.65 -33.68 -9.79
CA GLY A 297 0.45 -32.87 -9.49
C GLY A 297 0.58 -31.94 -8.28
N TRP A 298 1.81 -31.67 -7.85
CA TRP A 298 2.14 -30.55 -6.96
C TRP A 298 1.43 -29.26 -7.40
N GLN A 299 0.80 -28.57 -6.46
CA GLN A 299 -0.12 -27.46 -6.72
C GLN A 299 0.54 -26.09 -6.58
N GLY A 300 1.62 -25.93 -5.82
CA GLY A 300 2.41 -24.70 -5.84
C GLY A 300 3.22 -24.61 -7.12
N ALA A 301 2.62 -23.97 -8.11
CA ALA A 301 3.19 -23.84 -9.44
C ALA A 301 4.18 -22.68 -9.58
N ASN A 302 4.20 -21.75 -8.61
CA ASN A 302 5.00 -20.53 -8.71
C ASN A 302 6.31 -20.67 -7.93
N ALA A 303 7.44 -20.59 -8.64
CA ALA A 303 8.77 -20.71 -8.04
C ALA A 303 9.04 -19.67 -6.94
N ILE A 304 8.40 -18.49 -6.99
CA ILE A 304 8.51 -17.45 -5.94
C ILE A 304 8.02 -17.91 -4.58
N GLU A 305 7.20 -18.96 -4.51
CA GLU A 305 6.73 -19.54 -3.24
C GLU A 305 7.85 -20.27 -2.48
N ARG A 306 8.98 -20.54 -3.12
CA ARG A 306 10.21 -21.04 -2.49
C ARG A 306 11.00 -19.94 -1.77
N CYS A 307 10.67 -18.68 -1.98
CA CYS A 307 11.38 -17.55 -1.41
C CYS A 307 10.69 -17.03 -0.16
N GLU A 308 11.46 -16.37 0.72
CA GLU A 308 10.93 -15.84 1.96
C GLU A 308 9.71 -14.91 1.70
N PRO A 309 8.71 -14.91 2.60
CA PRO A 309 7.49 -14.12 2.44
C PRO A 309 7.74 -12.63 2.14
N LEU A 310 8.75 -12.02 2.76
CA LEU A 310 9.08 -10.62 2.55
C LEU A 310 9.63 -10.36 1.12
N VAL A 311 10.47 -11.26 0.60
CA VAL A 311 10.95 -11.22 -0.79
C VAL A 311 9.80 -11.40 -1.76
N ARG A 312 8.91 -12.35 -1.51
CA ARG A 312 7.71 -12.59 -2.31
C ARG A 312 6.80 -11.37 -2.36
N SER A 313 6.56 -10.72 -1.22
CA SER A 313 5.73 -9.51 -1.13
C SER A 313 6.35 -8.32 -1.84
N LEU A 314 7.67 -8.11 -1.71
CA LEU A 314 8.35 -7.05 -2.46
C LEU A 314 8.31 -7.33 -3.96
N ALA A 315 8.57 -8.57 -4.38
CA ALA A 315 8.47 -8.97 -5.77
C ALA A 315 7.08 -8.70 -6.33
N PHE A 316 6.02 -9.05 -5.60
CA PHE A 316 4.64 -8.74 -5.98
C PHE A 316 4.44 -7.24 -6.24
N ILE A 317 4.85 -6.38 -5.30
CA ILE A 317 4.70 -4.92 -5.43
C ILE A 317 5.49 -4.41 -6.65
N VAL A 318 6.72 -4.88 -6.85
CA VAL A 318 7.58 -4.46 -7.96
C VAL A 318 7.05 -4.95 -9.31
N GLN A 319 6.49 -6.16 -9.39
CA GLN A 319 5.80 -6.63 -10.60
C GLN A 319 4.58 -5.77 -10.94
N ASP A 320 3.78 -5.37 -9.95
CA ASP A 320 2.61 -4.52 -10.17
C ASP A 320 2.97 -3.08 -10.57
N SER A 321 4.09 -2.55 -10.03
CA SER A 321 4.40 -1.11 -10.13
C SER A 321 5.55 -0.73 -11.07
N LEU A 322 6.47 -1.64 -11.40
CA LEU A 322 7.75 -1.33 -12.06
C LEU A 322 8.09 -2.23 -13.27
N ASP A 323 7.08 -2.82 -13.93
CA ASP A 323 7.22 -3.67 -15.14
C ASP A 323 8.29 -4.77 -14.98
N PHE A 324 8.21 -5.49 -13.86
CA PHE A 324 9.11 -6.58 -13.52
C PHE A 324 8.44 -7.94 -13.77
N SER A 325 9.22 -8.92 -14.23
CA SER A 325 8.73 -10.27 -14.49
C SER A 325 9.61 -11.33 -13.84
N ILE A 326 9.04 -12.11 -12.92
CA ILE A 326 9.71 -13.26 -12.30
C ILE A 326 9.99 -14.37 -13.33
N ALA A 327 9.26 -14.39 -14.46
CA ALA A 327 9.44 -15.41 -15.50
C ALA A 327 10.80 -15.32 -16.23
N GLU A 328 11.57 -14.25 -16.01
CA GLU A 328 12.91 -14.07 -16.57
C GLU A 328 13.99 -14.86 -15.81
N PHE A 329 13.68 -15.36 -14.62
CA PHE A 329 14.61 -16.10 -13.77
C PHE A 329 14.44 -17.61 -13.93
N ASP A 330 15.54 -18.35 -13.89
CA ASP A 330 15.53 -19.80 -13.95
C ASP A 330 15.05 -20.39 -12.60
N PRO A 331 13.85 -20.99 -12.52
CA PRO A 331 13.33 -21.54 -11.28
C PRO A 331 14.15 -22.73 -10.75
N ALA A 332 14.96 -23.37 -11.59
CA ALA A 332 15.87 -24.46 -11.21
C ALA A 332 17.15 -23.96 -10.53
N SER A 333 17.44 -22.66 -10.62
CA SER A 333 18.64 -22.07 -10.06
C SER A 333 18.68 -22.27 -8.54
N PRO A 334 19.79 -22.76 -7.96
CA PRO A 334 19.95 -22.79 -6.50
C PRO A 334 19.96 -21.38 -5.90
N ASN A 335 20.26 -20.37 -6.71
CA ASN A 335 20.26 -18.97 -6.31
C ASN A 335 18.98 -18.24 -6.67
N PHE A 336 17.93 -18.91 -7.18
CA PHE A 336 16.71 -18.27 -7.68
C PHE A 336 16.17 -17.17 -6.74
N CYS A 337 16.05 -17.45 -5.44
CA CYS A 337 15.55 -16.46 -4.48
C CYS A 337 16.52 -15.31 -4.22
N ALA A 338 17.83 -15.57 -4.24
CA ALA A 338 18.84 -14.53 -4.12
C ALA A 338 18.89 -13.64 -5.37
N ASP A 339 18.74 -14.23 -6.56
CA ASP A 339 18.69 -13.53 -7.84
C ASP A 339 17.45 -12.63 -7.93
N VAL A 340 16.27 -13.17 -7.59
CA VAL A 340 15.02 -12.40 -7.52
C VAL A 340 15.13 -11.28 -6.49
N SER A 341 15.57 -11.59 -5.26
CA SER A 341 15.78 -10.59 -4.20
C SER A 341 16.71 -9.47 -4.68
N THR A 342 17.84 -9.81 -5.31
CA THR A 342 18.78 -8.83 -5.85
C THR A 342 18.13 -7.95 -6.92
N ALA A 343 17.36 -8.55 -7.84
CA ALA A 343 16.71 -7.82 -8.91
C ALA A 343 15.64 -6.84 -8.39
N VAL A 344 14.74 -7.28 -7.51
CA VAL A 344 13.68 -6.43 -6.97
C VAL A 344 14.24 -5.29 -6.13
N ASN A 345 15.26 -5.57 -5.30
CA ASN A 345 15.92 -4.52 -4.52
C ASN A 345 16.63 -3.50 -5.42
N SER A 346 17.30 -3.95 -6.48
CA SER A 346 18.00 -3.06 -7.40
C SER A 346 17.04 -2.19 -8.20
N LEU A 347 15.87 -2.72 -8.57
CA LEU A 347 14.80 -1.94 -9.20
C LEU A 347 14.17 -0.91 -8.26
N VAL A 348 14.03 -1.21 -6.97
CA VAL A 348 13.54 -0.24 -5.98
C VAL A 348 14.54 0.88 -5.75
N GLU A 349 15.83 0.54 -5.67
CA GLU A 349 16.93 1.48 -5.43
C GLU A 349 17.25 2.36 -6.64
N ASN A 350 17.12 1.80 -7.83
CA ASN A 350 17.32 2.48 -9.10
C ASN A 350 16.15 2.19 -10.04
N PRO A 351 14.96 2.75 -9.75
CA PRO A 351 13.79 2.56 -10.60
C PRO A 351 14.11 3.08 -11.99
N PRO A 352 13.68 2.39 -13.06
CA PRO A 352 13.89 2.88 -14.42
C PRO A 352 13.37 4.31 -14.53
N VAL A 353 14.22 5.21 -15.02
CA VAL A 353 13.79 6.55 -15.39
C VAL A 353 12.78 6.38 -16.51
N LEU A 354 11.50 6.56 -16.19
CA LEU A 354 10.46 6.54 -17.19
C LEU A 354 10.79 7.66 -18.18
N ASP A 355 11.09 7.30 -19.43
CA ASP A 355 11.23 8.29 -20.51
C ASP A 355 9.95 9.13 -20.56
N VAL A 356 9.99 10.39 -20.98
CA VAL A 356 8.83 11.32 -20.88
C VAL A 356 7.57 10.72 -21.51
N VAL A 357 7.74 9.87 -22.52
CA VAL A 357 6.69 9.10 -23.21
C VAL A 357 6.19 7.90 -22.40
N ALA A 358 7.05 7.20 -21.66
CA ALA A 358 6.67 6.10 -20.77
C ALA A 358 6.03 6.60 -19.47
N GLU A 359 6.50 7.73 -18.95
CA GLU A 359 5.88 8.45 -17.81
C GLU A 359 4.50 8.98 -18.20
N GLU A 360 4.36 9.45 -19.44
CA GLU A 360 3.07 9.82 -20.03
C GLU A 360 2.14 8.61 -20.11
N ILE A 361 2.58 7.42 -20.53
CA ILE A 361 1.72 6.21 -20.56
C ILE A 361 1.34 5.75 -19.15
N LEU A 362 2.28 5.71 -18.20
CA LEU A 362 2.03 5.18 -16.85
C LEU A 362 1.03 6.06 -16.08
N TYR A 363 1.14 7.38 -16.21
CA TYR A 363 0.24 8.33 -15.56
C TYR A 363 -0.91 8.80 -16.45
N THR A 364 -1.05 8.26 -17.67
CA THR A 364 -2.24 8.51 -18.49
C THR A 364 -3.37 7.60 -18.04
N ALA A 365 -4.51 8.21 -17.78
CA ALA A 365 -5.75 7.50 -17.54
C ALA A 365 -6.88 8.13 -18.33
N GLU A 366 -7.99 7.40 -18.39
CA GLU A 366 -9.23 7.85 -18.97
C GLU A 366 -10.23 8.12 -17.85
N SER A 367 -11.00 9.20 -18.02
CA SER A 367 -12.13 9.47 -17.14
C SER A 367 -13.17 8.35 -17.26
N ARG A 368 -13.83 8.03 -16.15
CA ARG A 368 -15.05 7.25 -16.04
C ARG A 368 -16.16 8.12 -15.46
N TYR A 369 -16.37 9.29 -16.07
CA TYR A 369 -17.27 10.35 -15.58
C TYR A 369 -16.77 11.02 -14.29
N ALA A 370 -15.49 11.41 -14.27
CA ALA A 370 -14.88 12.05 -13.12
C ALA A 370 -15.41 13.47 -12.88
N PHE A 371 -15.75 13.80 -11.63
CA PHE A 371 -16.05 15.17 -11.21
C PHE A 371 -14.77 16.00 -11.19
N SER A 372 -14.82 17.20 -11.77
CA SER A 372 -13.67 18.09 -11.88
C SER A 372 -13.83 19.35 -11.04
N TYR A 373 -12.73 19.80 -10.43
CA TYR A 373 -12.67 20.96 -9.55
C TYR A 373 -11.43 21.81 -9.82
N LEU A 374 -11.46 23.10 -9.48
CA LEU A 374 -10.29 24.00 -9.57
C LEU A 374 -9.44 24.01 -8.30
N ASP A 375 -9.93 23.42 -7.21
CA ASP A 375 -9.21 23.36 -5.95
C ASP A 375 -9.21 21.94 -5.37
N VAL A 376 -8.21 21.68 -4.55
CA VAL A 376 -8.00 20.40 -3.87
C VAL A 376 -9.09 20.08 -2.83
N GLY A 377 -9.79 21.09 -2.33
CA GLY A 377 -10.91 20.96 -1.39
C GLY A 377 -12.23 20.62 -2.08
N ALA A 378 -12.24 20.50 -3.41
CA ALA A 378 -13.42 20.22 -4.22
C ALA A 378 -14.56 21.25 -4.04
N ILE A 379 -14.20 22.53 -3.89
CA ILE A 379 -15.12 23.65 -3.66
C ILE A 379 -15.58 24.25 -5.00
N ASP A 380 -14.67 24.50 -5.91
CA ASP A 380 -14.88 25.19 -7.19
C ASP A 380 -15.07 24.17 -8.31
N TYR A 381 -16.28 23.64 -8.43
CA TYR A 381 -16.64 22.63 -9.42
C TYR A 381 -16.68 23.17 -10.86
N MET A 382 -16.14 22.38 -11.80
CA MET A 382 -16.03 22.74 -13.22
C MET A 382 -16.84 21.85 -14.17
N GLY A 383 -17.44 20.74 -13.73
CA GLY A 383 -18.18 19.85 -14.63
C GLY A 383 -17.83 18.38 -14.44
N VAL A 384 -18.61 17.49 -15.06
CA VAL A 384 -18.26 16.07 -15.18
C VAL A 384 -17.41 15.89 -16.43
N MET A 385 -16.16 15.46 -16.23
CA MET A 385 -15.27 15.06 -17.32
C MET A 385 -15.84 13.79 -17.98
N PRO A 386 -16.27 13.83 -19.25
CA PRO A 386 -16.89 12.68 -19.91
C PRO A 386 -16.00 11.43 -19.91
N ALA A 387 -16.63 10.26 -19.94
CA ALA A 387 -15.87 9.01 -20.03
C ALA A 387 -15.02 8.94 -21.30
N GLY A 388 -13.83 8.33 -21.20
CA GLY A 388 -12.88 8.18 -22.30
C GLY A 388 -12.02 9.42 -22.58
N ILE A 389 -12.27 10.55 -21.89
CA ILE A 389 -11.36 11.70 -21.94
C ILE A 389 -10.05 11.29 -21.28
N ARG A 390 -8.97 11.34 -22.07
CA ARG A 390 -7.61 11.08 -21.62
C ARG A 390 -7.06 12.28 -20.88
N PHE A 391 -6.35 12.00 -19.80
CA PHE A 391 -5.59 12.97 -19.03
C PHE A 391 -4.33 12.32 -18.50
N ARG A 392 -3.34 13.14 -18.19
CA ARG A 392 -2.16 12.78 -17.42
C ARG A 392 -2.38 13.17 -15.96
N ALA A 393 -2.23 12.22 -15.04
CA ALA A 393 -2.17 12.52 -13.62
C ALA A 393 -0.78 13.05 -13.25
N LEU A 394 -0.74 14.12 -12.45
CA LEU A 394 0.50 14.82 -12.13
C LEU A 394 0.80 14.80 -10.64
N TYR A 395 -0.21 15.03 -9.80
CA TYR A 395 -0.03 15.08 -8.36
C TYR A 395 -1.19 14.38 -7.65
N ARG A 396 -0.91 13.77 -6.50
CA ARG A 396 -1.96 13.32 -5.57
C ARG A 396 -2.11 14.29 -4.40
N ASN A 397 -3.30 14.30 -3.82
CA ASN A 397 -3.56 15.00 -2.57
C ASN A 397 -2.91 14.26 -1.38
N TYR A 398 -2.76 14.97 -0.25
CA TYR A 398 -2.21 14.44 0.99
C TYR A 398 -3.23 13.58 1.77
N ASN A 399 -2.72 12.76 2.70
CA ASN A 399 -3.49 11.85 3.58
C ASN A 399 -4.30 10.79 2.83
N GLU A 400 -5.46 10.39 3.37
CA GLU A 400 -6.39 9.37 2.83
C GLU A 400 -7.25 9.88 1.65
N SER A 401 -6.96 11.08 1.13
CA SER A 401 -7.72 11.64 0.00
C SER A 401 -7.37 10.92 -1.31
N THR A 402 -8.39 10.58 -2.09
CA THR A 402 -8.25 10.00 -3.43
C THR A 402 -8.26 11.05 -4.55
N MET A 403 -8.20 12.33 -4.18
CA MET A 403 -8.11 13.45 -5.12
C MET A 403 -6.72 13.52 -5.76
N MET A 404 -6.67 13.78 -7.06
CA MET A 404 -5.46 14.04 -7.84
C MET A 404 -5.62 15.25 -8.73
N PHE A 405 -4.51 15.93 -8.98
CA PHE A 405 -4.40 16.94 -10.02
C PHE A 405 -4.05 16.27 -11.35
N VAL A 406 -4.85 16.55 -12.38
CA VAL A 406 -4.72 15.96 -13.72
C VAL A 406 -4.70 17.04 -14.79
N GLN A 407 -4.02 16.78 -15.90
CA GLN A 407 -3.90 17.67 -17.04
C GLN A 407 -4.30 16.96 -18.33
N GLY A 408 -5.06 17.65 -19.18
CA GLY A 408 -5.33 17.22 -20.56
C GLY A 408 -5.23 18.40 -21.53
N ASP A 409 -5.69 18.21 -22.77
CA ASP A 409 -5.47 19.17 -23.88
C ASP A 409 -5.93 20.61 -23.58
N ASN A 410 -7.04 20.78 -22.85
CA ASN A 410 -7.66 22.09 -22.57
C ASN A 410 -8.12 22.23 -21.11
N PHE A 411 -7.50 21.51 -20.19
CA PHE A 411 -7.86 21.57 -18.77
C PHE A 411 -6.70 21.13 -17.89
N ALA A 412 -6.66 21.67 -16.69
CA ALA A 412 -5.88 21.16 -15.58
C ALA A 412 -6.73 21.28 -14.31
N VAL A 413 -7.21 20.16 -13.77
CA VAL A 413 -8.26 20.13 -12.74
C VAL A 413 -7.95 19.08 -11.68
N TYR A 414 -8.62 19.17 -10.55
CA TYR A 414 -8.64 18.14 -9.54
C TYR A 414 -9.79 17.15 -9.80
N VAL A 415 -9.49 15.85 -9.77
CA VAL A 415 -10.47 14.77 -9.92
C VAL A 415 -10.20 13.66 -8.90
N ASP A 416 -11.22 12.89 -8.55
CA ASP A 416 -11.07 11.71 -7.69
C ASP A 416 -10.69 10.49 -8.53
N ARG A 417 -9.59 9.81 -8.14
CA ARG A 417 -9.05 8.61 -8.79
C ARG A 417 -10.11 7.55 -9.06
N ARG A 418 -11.06 7.35 -8.14
CA ARG A 418 -12.06 6.26 -8.20
C ARG A 418 -12.96 6.37 -9.42
N PHE A 419 -13.07 7.55 -10.01
CA PHE A 419 -13.84 7.80 -11.23
C PHE A 419 -12.97 7.82 -12.49
N THR A 420 -11.85 7.08 -12.48
CA THR A 420 -10.91 7.03 -13.59
C THR A 420 -10.40 5.59 -13.81
N THR A 421 -9.66 5.37 -14.89
CA THR A 421 -8.96 4.10 -15.12
C THR A 421 -7.61 4.02 -14.40
N LEU A 422 -7.18 5.05 -13.67
CA LEU A 422 -5.86 5.07 -13.04
C LEU A 422 -5.80 4.04 -11.89
N PRO A 423 -4.88 3.05 -11.96
CA PRO A 423 -4.68 2.10 -10.88
C PRO A 423 -4.34 2.80 -9.57
N GLU A 424 -4.71 2.19 -8.45
CA GLU A 424 -4.45 2.76 -7.14
C GLU A 424 -2.95 2.87 -6.84
N THR A 425 -2.19 1.86 -7.22
CA THR A 425 -0.73 1.81 -7.06
C THR A 425 -0.06 2.94 -7.85
N THR A 426 -0.50 3.17 -9.09
CA THR A 426 -0.07 4.31 -9.91
C THR A 426 -0.43 5.66 -9.28
N PHE A 427 -1.68 5.84 -8.83
CA PHE A 427 -2.13 7.07 -8.18
C PHE A 427 -1.30 7.40 -6.93
N ARG A 428 -1.05 6.40 -6.08
CA ARG A 428 -0.30 6.59 -4.84
C ARG A 428 1.18 6.85 -5.10
N GLY A 429 1.71 6.34 -6.21
CA GLY A 429 3.04 6.67 -6.71
C GLY A 429 3.21 8.08 -7.29
N LEU A 430 2.12 8.87 -7.44
CA LEU A 430 2.21 10.27 -7.86
C LEU A 430 2.89 11.11 -6.76
N PRO A 431 3.67 12.15 -7.13
CA PRO A 431 4.16 13.11 -6.17
C PRO A 431 3.00 13.80 -5.45
N THR A 432 3.19 14.13 -4.17
CA THR A 432 2.18 14.86 -3.40
C THR A 432 2.23 16.34 -3.77
N LEU A 433 1.14 17.07 -3.49
CA LEU A 433 1.08 18.54 -3.64
C LEU A 433 1.97 19.30 -2.63
N ASN A 434 2.73 18.63 -1.76
CA ASN A 434 3.65 19.33 -0.87
C ASN A 434 4.68 20.09 -1.70
N ASP A 435 4.72 21.41 -1.52
CA ASP A 435 5.56 22.37 -2.24
C ASP A 435 5.24 22.58 -3.73
N ALA A 436 4.17 21.96 -4.24
CA ALA A 436 3.65 22.19 -5.59
C ALA A 436 2.36 23.01 -5.55
N ASN A 437 2.31 24.11 -6.31
CA ASN A 437 1.11 24.94 -6.44
C ASN A 437 0.66 24.98 -7.91
N PRO A 438 0.12 23.86 -8.44
CA PRO A 438 -0.21 23.76 -9.85
C PRO A 438 -1.38 24.67 -10.22
N LEU A 439 -1.29 25.30 -11.39
CA LEU A 439 -2.33 26.21 -11.89
C LEU A 439 -3.51 25.39 -12.43
N ALA A 440 -4.65 25.46 -11.75
CA ALA A 440 -5.88 24.83 -12.19
C ALA A 440 -6.68 25.74 -13.15
N TYR A 441 -7.21 25.17 -14.23
CA TYR A 441 -8.09 25.83 -15.20
C TYR A 441 -8.94 24.79 -15.95
N CYS A 442 -10.05 25.21 -16.54
CA CYS A 442 -10.92 24.31 -17.31
C CYS A 442 -11.53 25.06 -18.50
N ASP A 443 -10.97 24.85 -19.70
CA ASP A 443 -11.43 25.44 -20.96
C ASP A 443 -11.97 24.38 -21.95
N ALA A 444 -12.03 23.11 -21.54
CA ALA A 444 -12.61 22.04 -22.32
C ALA A 444 -14.12 22.22 -22.53
N TYR A 445 -14.68 21.59 -23.56
CA TYR A 445 -16.09 21.73 -23.94
C TYR A 445 -17.09 21.26 -22.87
N TRP A 446 -16.63 20.46 -21.90
CA TRP A 446 -17.41 19.95 -20.77
C TRP A 446 -17.26 20.80 -19.51
N CYS A 447 -16.35 21.78 -19.52
CA CYS A 447 -16.16 22.73 -18.43
C CYS A 447 -17.39 23.66 -18.31
N ASN A 448 -17.68 24.09 -17.08
CA ASN A 448 -18.93 24.73 -16.68
C ASN A 448 -20.18 23.90 -17.02
N GLY A 449 -20.02 22.56 -17.08
CA GLY A 449 -21.13 21.62 -17.16
C GLY A 449 -22.04 21.74 -15.93
N PRO A 450 -23.29 21.25 -15.99
CA PRO A 450 -24.22 21.32 -14.87
C PRO A 450 -23.56 20.83 -13.56
N GLY A 451 -23.77 21.60 -12.49
CA GLY A 451 -23.22 21.37 -11.14
C GLY A 451 -23.34 19.90 -10.69
N PRO A 452 -22.42 19.39 -9.86
CA PRO A 452 -22.48 18.01 -9.43
C PRO A 452 -23.64 17.90 -8.42
N THR A 453 -24.67 17.15 -8.77
CA THR A 453 -25.31 16.35 -7.74
C THR A 453 -24.26 15.35 -7.25
N PRO A 454 -24.11 15.12 -5.93
CA PRO A 454 -23.13 14.14 -5.45
C PRO A 454 -23.46 12.81 -6.13
N THR A 455 -22.51 11.94 -6.49
CA THR A 455 -22.85 10.65 -7.10
C THR A 455 -22.27 9.52 -6.26
N PRO A 456 -23.06 8.49 -5.92
CA PRO A 456 -22.58 7.31 -5.21
C PRO A 456 -21.63 6.49 -6.09
N THR A 457 -20.56 6.02 -5.47
CA THR A 457 -19.85 4.80 -5.86
C THR A 457 -20.78 3.58 -5.75
N GLY A 458 -20.83 2.71 -6.75
CA GLY A 458 -21.38 1.35 -6.62
C GLY A 458 -22.27 0.88 -7.77
N SER A 459 -21.67 0.17 -8.72
CA SER A 459 -22.31 -0.55 -9.83
C SER A 459 -22.64 -2.01 -9.48
N GLY A 460 -23.77 -2.56 -9.98
CA GLY A 460 -23.91 -4.02 -10.23
C GLY A 460 -25.33 -4.61 -10.15
N PRO A 461 -25.64 -5.72 -10.88
CA PRO A 461 -26.86 -5.91 -11.68
C PRO A 461 -27.64 -7.20 -11.35
N LEU A 462 -28.50 -7.19 -10.32
CA LEU A 462 -29.24 -8.41 -9.89
C LEU A 462 -30.76 -8.27 -9.79
N LEU A 463 -31.31 -7.06 -9.94
CA LEU A 463 -32.78 -6.85 -9.96
C LEU A 463 -33.41 -6.93 -11.36
N SER A 464 -32.60 -6.88 -12.43
CA SER A 464 -33.09 -6.94 -13.82
C SER A 464 -33.45 -8.35 -14.31
N ILE A 465 -33.14 -9.40 -13.54
CA ILE A 465 -33.41 -10.79 -13.91
C ILE A 465 -34.71 -11.32 -13.27
N LEU A 466 -35.29 -10.65 -12.27
CA LEU A 466 -36.40 -11.22 -11.48
C LEU A 466 -37.82 -10.72 -11.80
N VAL A 467 -38.01 -9.82 -12.76
CA VAL A 467 -39.36 -9.31 -13.11
C VAL A 467 -39.62 -9.43 -14.62
N GLN A 468 -39.96 -10.65 -15.06
CA GLN A 468 -40.70 -10.83 -16.30
C GLN A 468 -42.17 -10.47 -16.07
N THR A 469 -42.51 -9.20 -16.23
CA THR A 469 -43.89 -8.79 -16.50
C THR A 469 -43.90 -7.76 -17.63
N THR A 470 -44.91 -7.85 -18.47
CA THR A 470 -45.10 -7.16 -19.76
C THR A 470 -44.74 -5.67 -19.74
N ALA A 471 -43.85 -5.26 -20.65
CA ALA A 471 -43.45 -3.87 -20.84
C ALA A 471 -44.67 -2.96 -21.04
N VAL A 472 -44.84 -2.01 -20.12
CA VAL A 472 -45.81 -0.92 -20.25
C VAL A 472 -45.13 0.16 -21.09
N SER A 473 -45.83 0.69 -22.09
CA SER A 473 -45.30 1.79 -22.91
C SER A 473 -44.90 2.96 -22.02
N ALA A 474 -43.64 3.40 -22.12
CA ALA A 474 -43.13 4.56 -21.40
C ALA A 474 -44.04 5.78 -21.63
N PRO A 475 -44.42 6.54 -20.58
CA PRO A 475 -45.25 7.72 -20.74
C PRO A 475 -44.55 8.73 -21.67
N ASN A 476 -45.30 9.27 -22.64
CA ASN A 476 -44.74 10.21 -23.60
C ASN A 476 -44.44 11.55 -22.92
N GLN A 477 -43.15 11.80 -22.66
CA GLN A 477 -42.64 12.99 -21.98
C GLN A 477 -43.03 14.30 -22.70
N SER A 478 -43.16 14.28 -24.03
CA SER A 478 -43.57 15.47 -24.80
C SER A 478 -45.04 15.87 -24.56
N VAL A 479 -45.88 14.92 -24.11
CA VAL A 479 -47.28 15.18 -23.75
C VAL A 479 -47.40 15.73 -22.33
N LEU A 480 -46.56 15.24 -21.41
CA LEU A 480 -46.54 15.69 -20.00
C LEU A 480 -46.01 17.12 -19.86
N ALA A 481 -44.99 17.50 -20.64
CA ALA A 481 -44.51 18.89 -20.70
C ALA A 481 -45.58 19.90 -21.18
N GLY A 482 -46.66 19.42 -21.83
CA GLY A 482 -47.80 20.24 -22.24
C GLY A 482 -48.91 20.35 -21.21
N THR A 483 -48.94 19.49 -20.17
CA THR A 483 -50.03 19.42 -19.18
C THR A 483 -49.57 19.61 -17.74
N LYS A 484 -48.29 19.41 -17.45
CA LYS A 484 -47.68 19.53 -16.12
C LYS A 484 -46.42 20.36 -16.19
N ARG A 485 -46.04 20.99 -15.07
CA ARG A 485 -44.81 21.79 -14.99
C ARG A 485 -43.64 20.91 -14.57
N GLN A 486 -42.57 20.91 -15.36
CA GLN A 486 -41.34 20.23 -14.98
C GLN A 486 -40.66 20.96 -13.81
N VAL A 487 -40.18 20.20 -12.83
CA VAL A 487 -39.34 20.67 -11.73
C VAL A 487 -38.09 19.80 -11.62
N SER A 488 -37.05 20.32 -10.96
CA SER A 488 -35.79 19.60 -10.76
C SER A 488 -35.80 18.81 -9.45
N TRP A 489 -34.82 17.94 -9.23
CA TRP A 489 -34.63 17.23 -7.96
C TRP A 489 -34.64 18.15 -6.73
N ASN A 490 -34.18 19.41 -6.85
CA ASN A 490 -34.21 20.40 -5.76
C ASN A 490 -35.62 20.74 -5.27
N ASN A 491 -36.63 20.44 -6.08
CA ASN A 491 -38.04 20.64 -5.79
C ASN A 491 -38.71 19.37 -5.27
N VAL A 492 -37.97 18.28 -5.09
CA VAL A 492 -38.49 17.01 -4.56
C VAL A 492 -38.22 16.97 -3.06
N ARG A 493 -39.28 16.94 -2.25
CA ARG A 493 -39.14 16.69 -0.82
C ARG A 493 -39.12 15.19 -0.58
N VAL A 494 -38.07 14.73 0.08
CA VAL A 494 -37.86 13.32 0.43
C VAL A 494 -38.00 13.15 1.94
N THR A 495 -38.91 12.27 2.37
CA THR A 495 -39.00 11.86 3.78
C THR A 495 -38.56 10.41 3.91
N TYR A 496 -37.54 10.17 4.73
CA TYR A 496 -36.98 8.83 4.94
C TYR A 496 -37.81 8.07 5.96
N VAL A 497 -38.23 6.87 5.57
CA VAL A 497 -39.02 5.95 6.41
C VAL A 497 -38.13 4.87 7.00
N PHE A 498 -37.23 4.30 6.18
CA PHE A 498 -36.30 3.25 6.59
C PHE A 498 -35.02 3.26 5.75
N ASP A 499 -33.91 2.87 6.36
CA ASP A 499 -32.57 2.82 5.76
C ASP A 499 -32.00 1.40 5.80
N ASN A 500 -31.57 0.88 4.64
CA ASN A 500 -30.93 -0.42 4.48
C ASN A 500 -29.47 -0.23 4.03
N LEU A 501 -28.58 -0.12 5.01
CA LEU A 501 -27.16 0.12 4.79
C LEU A 501 -26.48 -0.99 3.97
N GLN A 502 -26.89 -2.24 4.16
CA GLN A 502 -26.29 -3.39 3.47
C GLN A 502 -26.63 -3.40 1.97
N ALA A 503 -27.88 -3.06 1.62
CA ALA A 503 -28.32 -2.97 0.22
C ALA A 503 -28.11 -1.59 -0.41
N ARG A 504 -27.67 -0.60 0.39
CA ARG A 504 -27.53 0.81 0.02
C ARG A 504 -28.84 1.43 -0.52
N THR A 505 -29.97 1.08 0.10
CA THR A 505 -31.30 1.60 -0.27
C THR A 505 -31.98 2.30 0.88
N ALA A 506 -32.91 3.21 0.56
CA ALA A 506 -33.86 3.80 1.48
C ALA A 506 -35.29 3.63 0.99
N GLN A 507 -36.19 3.44 1.94
CA GLN A 507 -37.62 3.58 1.74
C GLN A 507 -38.00 5.02 2.05
N VAL A 508 -38.60 5.70 1.07
CA VAL A 508 -38.91 7.13 1.14
C VAL A 508 -40.33 7.42 0.68
N THR A 509 -40.92 8.49 1.22
CA THR A 509 -42.05 9.17 0.60
C THR A 509 -41.56 10.41 -0.15
N LEU A 510 -42.24 10.73 -1.25
CA LEU A 510 -41.88 11.83 -2.13
C LEU A 510 -43.04 12.82 -2.28
N GLU A 511 -42.70 14.11 -2.29
CA GLU A 511 -43.61 15.21 -2.65
C GLU A 511 -42.91 16.13 -3.67
N LEU A 512 -43.65 16.72 -4.60
CA LEU A 512 -43.15 17.69 -5.57
C LEU A 512 -43.58 19.10 -5.19
N CYS A 513 -42.63 20.03 -5.14
CA CYS A 513 -42.84 21.39 -4.71
C CYS A 513 -42.75 22.36 -5.91
N PRO A 514 -43.55 23.45 -5.94
CA PRO A 514 -43.45 24.46 -6.99
C PRO A 514 -42.18 25.33 -6.86
N GLU A 515 -41.44 25.24 -5.77
CA GLU A 515 -40.16 25.92 -5.54
C GLU A 515 -39.21 24.94 -4.84
N ALA A 516 -37.96 25.35 -4.59
CA ALA A 516 -36.99 24.49 -3.91
C ALA A 516 -37.56 23.96 -2.59
N ALA A 517 -37.42 22.65 -2.36
CA ALA A 517 -38.04 21.96 -1.23
C ALA A 517 -37.51 22.51 0.10
N ARG A 518 -38.36 23.27 0.81
CA ARG A 518 -38.11 23.80 2.16
C ARG A 518 -39.31 23.52 3.05
N PRO A 519 -39.16 23.48 4.39
CA PRO A 519 -40.25 23.16 5.31
C PRO A 519 -41.49 24.05 5.15
N GLU A 520 -41.32 25.31 4.71
CA GLU A 520 -42.43 26.27 4.59
C GLU A 520 -43.21 26.16 3.26
N ILE A 521 -42.73 25.35 2.31
CA ILE A 521 -43.36 25.22 0.97
C ILE A 521 -44.43 24.12 0.99
N THR A 522 -45.61 24.42 0.48
CA THR A 522 -46.65 23.41 0.26
C THR A 522 -46.31 22.60 -1.00
N CYS A 523 -46.23 21.28 -0.87
CA CYS A 523 -45.86 20.36 -1.94
C CYS A 523 -47.02 19.40 -2.25
N GLU A 524 -47.03 18.82 -3.44
CA GLU A 524 -48.02 17.85 -3.90
C GLU A 524 -47.49 16.43 -3.71
N SER A 525 -48.36 15.50 -3.30
CA SER A 525 -47.96 14.10 -3.14
C SER A 525 -47.63 13.45 -4.47
N VAL A 526 -46.57 12.63 -4.49
CA VAL A 526 -46.22 11.84 -5.68
C VAL A 526 -47.21 10.70 -5.86
N MET A 527 -47.90 10.72 -7.00
CA MET A 527 -48.90 9.73 -7.38
C MET A 527 -48.28 8.50 -8.03
N GLN A 528 -47.24 8.70 -8.84
CA GLN A 528 -46.57 7.61 -9.56
C GLN A 528 -45.10 7.92 -9.83
N VAL A 529 -44.30 6.86 -9.89
CA VAL A 529 -42.91 6.89 -10.32
C VAL A 529 -42.70 5.84 -11.42
N PHE A 530 -42.23 6.28 -12.58
CA PHE A 530 -41.86 5.41 -13.69
C PHE A 530 -40.35 5.47 -13.90
N ASP A 531 -39.70 4.32 -14.04
CA ASP A 531 -38.27 4.22 -14.33
C ASP A 531 -38.09 4.00 -15.84
N ASN A 532 -37.57 5.01 -16.54
CA ASN A 532 -37.37 4.93 -17.99
C ASN A 532 -36.15 4.08 -18.36
N THR A 533 -35.27 3.76 -17.41
CA THR A 533 -34.11 2.88 -17.64
C THR A 533 -34.56 1.44 -17.81
N THR A 534 -35.49 1.00 -16.95
CA THR A 534 -36.05 -0.36 -16.97
C THR A 534 -37.38 -0.45 -17.71
N ASN A 535 -37.96 0.68 -18.13
CA ASN A 535 -39.31 0.78 -18.68
C ASN A 535 -40.38 0.15 -17.77
N THR A 536 -40.27 0.39 -16.46
CA THR A 536 -41.20 -0.16 -15.46
C THR A 536 -41.68 0.90 -14.48
N GLN A 537 -42.94 0.79 -14.06
CA GLN A 537 -43.44 1.55 -12.92
C GLN A 537 -42.83 1.03 -11.61
N LYS A 538 -42.28 1.91 -10.78
CA LYS A 538 -41.80 1.55 -9.44
C LYS A 538 -43.00 1.18 -8.57
N GLN A 539 -42.89 0.04 -7.89
CA GLN A 539 -43.95 -0.47 -7.01
C GLN A 539 -44.03 0.37 -5.73
N VAL A 540 -45.26 0.60 -5.26
CA VAL A 540 -45.52 1.17 -3.93
C VAL A 540 -45.38 0.04 -2.91
N ILE A 541 -44.44 0.19 -1.98
CA ILE A 541 -44.11 -0.85 -0.99
C ILE A 541 -45.05 -0.78 0.21
N SER A 542 -45.40 0.43 0.63
CA SER A 542 -46.30 0.72 1.74
C SER A 542 -46.81 2.15 1.67
N GLN A 543 -47.56 2.59 2.68
CA GLN A 543 -47.96 3.99 2.86
C GLN A 543 -47.49 4.51 4.21
N PHE A 544 -47.01 5.74 4.26
CA PHE A 544 -46.57 6.43 5.47
C PHE A 544 -47.17 7.84 5.48
N ASN A 545 -47.94 8.17 6.51
CA ASN A 545 -48.69 9.45 6.63
C ASN A 545 -49.57 9.77 5.41
N GLY A 546 -50.17 8.75 4.78
CA GLY A 546 -51.01 8.92 3.58
C GLY A 546 -50.23 9.14 2.28
N LEU A 547 -48.90 9.10 2.31
CA LEU A 547 -48.03 9.16 1.13
C LEU A 547 -47.54 7.77 0.75
N ASN A 548 -47.37 7.53 -0.55
CA ASN A 548 -46.82 6.29 -1.09
C ASN A 548 -45.32 6.18 -0.75
N VAL A 549 -44.91 5.01 -0.27
CA VAL A 549 -43.51 4.68 0.03
C VAL A 549 -42.92 3.90 -1.13
N TYR A 550 -41.76 4.36 -1.60
CA TYR A 550 -40.98 3.76 -2.67
C TYR A 550 -39.58 3.42 -2.16
N GLU A 551 -38.96 2.39 -2.73
CA GLU A 551 -37.55 2.09 -2.46
C GLU A 551 -36.66 2.64 -3.56
N PHE A 552 -35.62 3.34 -3.13
CA PHE A 552 -34.57 3.90 -3.97
C PHE A 552 -33.20 3.55 -3.41
N ILE A 553 -32.23 3.45 -4.30
CA ILE A 553 -30.82 3.37 -3.91
C ILE A 553 -30.39 4.78 -3.46
N TYR A 554 -29.46 4.88 -2.51
CA TYR A 554 -28.84 6.16 -2.18
C TYR A 554 -28.19 6.77 -3.42
N GLY A 555 -28.33 8.08 -3.58
CA GLY A 555 -27.74 8.82 -4.68
C GLY A 555 -28.71 9.59 -5.55
N TYR A 556 -28.15 10.06 -6.66
CA TYR A 556 -28.85 10.81 -7.67
C TYR A 556 -29.35 9.81 -8.71
N THR A 557 -30.66 9.74 -8.88
CA THR A 557 -31.26 8.88 -9.91
C THR A 557 -31.83 9.78 -11.00
N THR A 558 -31.31 9.65 -12.21
CA THR A 558 -31.85 10.28 -13.43
C THR A 558 -32.73 9.30 -14.21
N ASN A 559 -33.39 9.77 -15.27
CA ASN A 559 -34.26 8.95 -16.13
C ASN A 559 -35.49 8.40 -15.41
N LEU A 560 -35.95 9.07 -14.37
CA LEU A 560 -37.25 8.80 -13.76
C LEU A 560 -38.32 9.65 -14.42
N LEU A 561 -39.57 9.30 -14.14
CA LEU A 561 -40.71 10.17 -14.31
C LEU A 561 -41.53 10.08 -13.04
N ILE A 562 -41.36 11.09 -12.18
CA ILE A 562 -42.01 11.25 -10.89
C ILE A 562 -43.13 12.25 -11.09
N GLU A 563 -44.38 11.88 -10.83
CA GLU A 563 -45.52 12.72 -11.15
C GLU A 563 -46.40 12.98 -9.93
N SER A 564 -46.83 14.24 -9.80
CA SER A 564 -47.93 14.67 -8.95
C SER A 564 -49.12 15.11 -9.82
N GLU A 565 -50.09 15.80 -9.21
CA GLU A 565 -51.27 16.33 -9.90
C GLU A 565 -50.88 17.34 -10.99
N THR A 566 -50.03 18.32 -10.66
CA THR A 566 -49.66 19.42 -11.59
C THR A 566 -48.17 19.48 -11.93
N LEU A 567 -47.31 18.74 -11.22
CA LEU A 567 -45.86 18.77 -11.39
C LEU A 567 -45.31 17.42 -11.85
N PHE A 568 -44.14 17.45 -12.47
CA PHE A 568 -43.34 16.25 -12.67
C PHE A 568 -41.84 16.53 -12.52
N SER A 569 -41.10 15.52 -12.05
CA SER A 569 -39.63 15.53 -11.98
C SER A 569 -39.06 14.37 -12.79
N GLN A 570 -37.87 14.56 -13.37
CA GLN A 570 -37.16 13.51 -14.10
C GLN A 570 -36.04 12.86 -13.28
N ASP A 571 -35.84 13.37 -12.08
CA ASP A 571 -34.71 13.09 -11.23
C ASP A 571 -35.07 13.23 -9.74
N VAL A 572 -34.31 12.54 -8.89
CA VAL A 572 -34.42 12.63 -7.42
C VAL A 572 -33.06 12.36 -6.78
N TRP A 573 -32.83 13.00 -5.64
CA TRP A 573 -31.67 12.76 -4.77
C TRP A 573 -32.08 12.06 -3.47
N ILE A 574 -31.48 10.90 -3.19
CA ILE A 574 -31.71 10.13 -1.96
C ILE A 574 -30.41 10.08 -1.15
N SER A 575 -30.30 10.89 -0.11
CA SER A 575 -29.13 11.00 0.75
C SER A 575 -28.82 9.69 1.50
N ASP A 576 -27.55 9.31 1.46
CA ASP A 576 -26.98 8.31 2.36
C ASP A 576 -27.11 8.78 3.83
N PRO A 577 -27.41 7.89 4.80
CA PRO A 577 -27.52 8.28 6.20
C PRO A 577 -26.21 8.84 6.81
N THR A 578 -25.04 8.57 6.20
CA THR A 578 -23.74 9.12 6.64
C THR A 578 -23.57 10.61 6.33
N ILE A 579 -24.41 11.18 5.47
CA ILE A 579 -24.37 12.59 5.04
C ILE A 579 -25.65 13.37 5.42
N ARG A 580 -26.56 12.75 6.18
CA ARG A 580 -27.84 13.35 6.62
C ARG A 580 -27.77 13.98 7.99
#